data_AF-A0AAU9XJA4-F1
#
_entry.id   AF-A0AAU9XJA4-F1
#
_cell.length_a   1.000
_cell.length_b   1.000
_cell.length_c   1.000
_cell.angle_alpha   90.00
_cell.angle_beta   90.00
_cell.angle_gamma   90.00
#
_symmetry.space_group_name_H-M   'P 1'
#
loop_
_entity.id
_entity.type
_entity.pdbx_description
1 polymer ?
#
loop_
_entity_poly.entity_id
_entity_poly.type
_entity_poly.pdbx_seq_one_letter_code
_entity_poly.pdbx_strand_id
1 'polypeptide(L)'
;MIDKIFGDAALNDTRQFLLRLIVTGLYLGGIHARYEGVLKIMEQRKCFLAKAMEKYGVVRNTLRGFIGICELKILDRNRFNTFVSTERECCGKPSVKDIELRCRAALSEYRAQSKRSKEEGRLLPFFPTESFYTGK
;
A
#
# COMPACT_ATOMS: atom_id res chain seq x y z
N MET A 1 -20.71 33.32 15.67
CA MET A 1 -20.63 33.03 14.22
C MET A 1 -19.30 33.53 13.68
N ILE A 2 -18.19 32.84 13.94
CA ILE A 2 -16.95 32.91 13.12
C ILE A 2 -16.06 31.75 13.58
N ASP A 3 -16.10 30.64 12.83
CA ASP A 3 -15.15 29.54 12.93
C ASP A 3 -14.41 29.50 11.59
N LYS A 4 -13.17 29.98 11.60
CA LYS A 4 -12.25 29.85 10.47
C LYS A 4 -10.86 30.19 10.98
N ILE A 5 -10.01 29.17 11.02
CA ILE A 5 -8.60 29.13 10.58
C ILE A 5 -8.00 27.86 11.20
N PHE A 6 -8.34 26.71 10.62
CA PHE A 6 -7.48 25.53 10.67
C PHE A 6 -7.86 24.64 9.49
N GLY A 7 -7.12 24.70 8.38
CA GLY A 7 -7.41 23.75 7.30
C GLY A 7 -6.79 23.93 5.92
N ASP A 8 -6.24 25.08 5.53
CA ASP A 8 -5.90 25.29 4.11
C ASP A 8 -4.44 25.00 3.72
N ALA A 9 -3.49 24.95 4.67
CA ALA A 9 -2.08 24.72 4.36
C ALA A 9 -1.76 23.25 4.02
N ALA A 10 -2.35 22.29 4.74
CA ALA A 10 -2.08 20.85 4.55
C ALA A 10 -2.75 20.29 3.28
N LEU A 11 -3.84 20.90 2.83
CA LEU A 11 -4.59 20.42 1.68
C LEU A 11 -3.91 20.82 0.35
N ASN A 12 -3.22 21.97 0.31
CA ASN A 12 -2.59 22.47 -0.92
C ASN A 12 -1.22 21.82 -1.20
N ASP A 13 -0.43 21.54 -0.16
CA ASP A 13 0.85 20.82 -0.29
C ASP A 13 0.61 19.37 -0.74
N THR A 14 -0.36 18.70 -0.11
CA THR A 14 -0.79 17.36 -0.51
C THR A 14 -1.35 17.37 -1.93
N ARG A 15 -2.14 18.38 -2.34
CA ARG A 15 -2.66 18.48 -3.71
C ARG A 15 -1.56 18.69 -4.76
N GLN A 16 -0.54 19.51 -4.49
CA GLN A 16 0.60 19.67 -5.40
C GLN A 16 1.50 18.43 -5.46
N PHE A 17 1.65 17.70 -4.34
CA PHE A 17 2.43 16.47 -4.28
C PHE A 17 1.71 15.29 -4.98
N LEU A 18 0.38 15.29 -4.93
CA LEU A 18 -0.48 14.30 -5.58
C LEU A 18 -0.63 14.50 -7.10
N LEU A 19 -0.60 15.74 -7.57
CA LEU A 19 -0.84 16.08 -8.99
C LEU A 19 0.38 15.84 -9.89
N ARG A 20 1.60 15.74 -9.35
CA ARG A 20 2.84 15.68 -10.17
C ARG A 20 3.42 14.30 -10.46
N LEU A 21 2.82 13.21 -9.96
CA LEU A 21 3.35 11.84 -10.14
C LEU A 21 2.43 10.95 -10.99
N ILE A 22 1.91 11.52 -12.07
CA ILE A 22 1.19 10.81 -13.14
C ILE A 22 2.25 10.21 -14.06
N VAL A 23 2.63 8.95 -13.86
CA VAL A 23 3.31 8.19 -14.93
C VAL A 23 2.55 6.93 -15.33
N THR A 24 1.70 6.32 -14.50
CA THR A 24 0.82 5.22 -14.96
C THR A 24 -0.38 5.02 -14.02
N GLY A 25 -1.32 5.97 -13.97
CA GLY A 25 -2.73 5.77 -13.62
C GLY A 25 -3.13 5.12 -12.28
N LEU A 26 -2.21 4.75 -11.39
CA LEU A 26 -2.48 4.15 -10.08
C LEU A 26 -1.76 4.95 -9.00
N TYR A 27 -2.49 5.91 -8.44
CA TYR A 27 -2.04 6.64 -7.26
C TYR A 27 -1.73 5.65 -6.13
N LEU A 28 -0.54 5.75 -5.50
CA LEU A 28 -0.18 4.89 -4.37
C LEU A 28 -1.17 5.00 -3.22
N GLY A 29 -1.77 6.16 -2.95
CA GLY A 29 -2.85 6.22 -1.96
C GLY A 29 -4.15 5.54 -2.42
N GLY A 30 -4.40 5.47 -3.73
CA GLY A 30 -5.49 4.71 -4.31
C GLY A 30 -5.29 3.20 -4.15
N ILE A 31 -4.05 2.71 -4.19
CA ILE A 31 -3.78 1.28 -3.94
C ILE A 31 -3.99 0.90 -2.47
N HIS A 32 -3.66 1.80 -1.54
CA HIS A 32 -3.88 1.57 -0.11
C HIS A 32 -5.37 1.50 0.21
N ALA A 33 -6.18 2.43 -0.32
CA ALA A 33 -7.63 2.38 -0.13
C ALA A 33 -8.26 1.09 -0.68
N ARG A 34 -7.77 0.61 -1.84
CA ARG A 34 -8.18 -0.68 -2.41
C ARG A 34 -7.76 -1.86 -1.53
N TYR A 35 -6.55 -1.82 -0.99
CA TYR A 35 -6.04 -2.86 -0.09
C TYR A 35 -6.89 -2.96 1.19
N GLU A 36 -7.12 -1.83 1.87
CA GLU A 36 -7.99 -1.76 3.06
C GLU A 36 -9.42 -2.21 2.75
N GLY A 37 -9.96 -1.80 1.60
CA GLY A 37 -11.27 -2.22 1.14
C GLY A 37 -11.39 -3.73 0.91
N VAL A 38 -10.34 -4.35 0.34
CA VAL A 38 -10.28 -5.80 0.15
C VAL A 38 -10.17 -6.53 1.49
N LEU A 39 -9.36 -6.04 2.43
CA LEU A 39 -9.30 -6.59 3.79
C LEU A 39 -10.67 -6.57 4.48
N LYS A 40 -11.40 -5.45 4.37
CA LYS A 40 -12.75 -5.32 4.91
C LYS A 40 -13.71 -6.35 4.32
N ILE A 41 -13.65 -6.62 3.00
CA ILE A 41 -14.47 -7.67 2.39
C ILE A 41 -14.06 -9.06 2.87
N MET A 42 -12.76 -9.34 2.99
CA MET A 42 -12.27 -10.61 3.51
C MET A 42 -12.79 -10.88 4.92
N GLU A 43 -12.76 -9.87 5.78
CA GLU A 43 -13.26 -9.93 7.16
C GLU A 43 -14.78 -10.15 7.20
N GLN A 44 -15.54 -9.32 6.48
CA GLN A 44 -17.01 -9.35 6.46
C GLN A 44 -17.58 -10.63 5.86
N ARG A 45 -16.96 -11.15 4.80
CA ARG A 45 -17.49 -12.29 4.03
C ARG A 45 -16.76 -13.60 4.29
N LYS A 46 -15.75 -13.59 5.17
CA LYS A 46 -14.89 -14.74 5.48
C LYS A 46 -14.41 -15.47 4.23
N CYS A 47 -13.94 -14.71 3.23
CA CYS A 47 -13.58 -15.24 1.92
C CYS A 47 -12.10 -15.03 1.58
N PHE A 48 -11.57 -15.86 0.69
CA PHE A 48 -10.20 -15.75 0.20
C PHE A 48 -9.95 -14.47 -0.60
N LEU A 49 -8.69 -14.03 -0.64
CA LEU A 49 -8.24 -12.80 -1.31
C LEU A 49 -8.79 -12.65 -2.72
N ALA A 50 -8.72 -13.70 -3.55
CA ALA A 50 -9.20 -13.64 -4.93
C ALA A 50 -10.70 -13.28 -5.03
N LYS A 51 -11.53 -13.84 -4.13
CA LYS A 51 -12.96 -13.56 -4.09
C LYS A 51 -13.24 -12.17 -3.52
N ALA A 52 -12.44 -11.72 -2.55
CA ALA A 52 -12.55 -10.37 -2.02
C ALA A 52 -12.18 -9.30 -3.05
N MET A 53 -11.12 -9.54 -3.83
CA MET A 53 -10.71 -8.68 -4.94
C MET A 53 -11.78 -8.61 -6.03
N GLU A 54 -12.33 -9.75 -6.44
CA GLU A 54 -13.45 -9.83 -7.39
C GLU A 54 -14.65 -9.00 -6.89
N LYS A 55 -15.03 -9.16 -5.62
CA LYS A 55 -16.16 -8.43 -5.03
C LYS A 55 -15.91 -6.94 -4.84
N TYR A 56 -14.67 -6.52 -4.61
CA TYR A 56 -14.30 -5.11 -4.57
C TYR A 56 -14.21 -4.50 -5.98
N GLY A 57 -14.09 -5.33 -7.02
CA GLY A 57 -13.86 -4.86 -8.39
C GLY A 57 -12.39 -4.57 -8.70
N VAL A 58 -11.45 -5.26 -8.03
CA VAL A 58 -10.00 -5.16 -8.31
C VAL A 58 -9.55 -6.34 -9.16
N VAL A 59 -8.83 -6.06 -10.25
CA VAL A 59 -8.18 -7.11 -11.04
C VAL A 59 -7.14 -7.84 -10.19
N ARG A 60 -7.11 -9.18 -10.27
CA ARG A 60 -6.28 -10.07 -9.44
C ARG A 60 -4.79 -9.69 -9.40
N ASN A 61 -4.26 -9.19 -10.51
CA ASN A 61 -2.85 -8.79 -10.62
C ASN A 61 -2.55 -7.41 -10.03
N THR A 62 -3.57 -6.59 -9.77
CA THR A 62 -3.38 -5.19 -9.34
C THR A 62 -2.88 -5.09 -7.91
N LEU A 63 -3.41 -5.84 -6.93
CA LEU A 63 -2.88 -5.74 -5.55
C LEU A 63 -1.59 -6.52 -5.36
N ARG A 64 -1.41 -7.61 -6.12
CA ARG A 64 -0.26 -8.52 -6.02
C ARG A 64 1.09 -7.79 -6.09
N GLY A 65 1.20 -6.79 -6.96
CA GLY A 65 2.44 -6.01 -7.13
C GLY A 65 2.64 -4.86 -6.13
N PHE A 66 1.77 -4.74 -5.12
CA PHE A 66 1.79 -3.62 -4.16
C PHE A 66 1.58 -4.08 -2.71
N ILE A 67 1.64 -5.39 -2.44
CA ILE A 67 1.43 -5.91 -1.09
C ILE A 67 2.53 -5.39 -0.17
N GLY A 68 3.79 -5.48 -0.58
CA GLY A 68 4.93 -5.01 0.19
C GLY A 68 4.80 -3.55 0.59
N ILE A 69 4.44 -2.70 -0.38
CA ILE A 69 4.13 -1.27 -0.19
C ILE A 69 3.02 -1.08 0.85
N CYS A 70 1.91 -1.79 0.70
CA CYS A 70 0.76 -1.63 1.58
C CYS A 70 1.06 -2.09 3.00
N GLU A 71 1.64 -3.28 3.16
CA GLU A 71 1.95 -3.83 4.47
C GLU A 71 3.02 -3.01 5.19
N LEU A 72 4.09 -2.58 4.49
CA LEU A 72 5.12 -1.76 5.13
C LEU A 72 4.58 -0.41 5.54
N LYS A 73 3.72 0.24 4.75
CA LYS A 73 3.12 1.51 5.15
C LYS A 73 2.24 1.37 6.41
N ILE A 74 1.54 0.25 6.56
CA ILE A 74 0.70 -0.02 7.73
C ILE A 74 1.56 -0.29 8.98
N LEU A 75 2.67 -1.02 8.82
CA LEU A 75 3.57 -1.39 9.92
C LEU A 75 4.52 -0.25 10.32
N ASP A 76 5.10 0.44 9.34
CA ASP A 76 6.06 1.52 9.52
C ASP A 76 5.95 2.54 8.39
N ARG A 77 5.06 3.50 8.58
CA ARG A 77 4.83 4.61 7.64
C ARG A 77 6.09 5.46 7.42
N ASN A 78 6.91 5.63 8.45
CA ASN A 78 8.12 6.46 8.36
C ASN A 78 9.14 5.79 7.43
N ARG A 79 9.38 4.50 7.64
CA ARG A 79 10.30 3.73 6.79
C ARG A 79 9.82 3.61 5.35
N PHE A 80 8.51 3.44 5.13
CA PHE A 80 7.92 3.52 3.80
C PHE A 80 8.19 4.89 3.13
N ASN A 81 7.95 6.00 3.83
CA ASN A 81 8.21 7.34 3.29
C ASN A 81 9.69 7.55 2.96
N THR A 82 10.61 7.01 3.78
CA THR A 82 12.05 7.03 3.49
C THR A 82 12.34 6.32 2.17
N PHE A 83 11.81 5.11 1.95
CA PHE A 83 12.05 4.38 0.69
C PHE A 83 11.50 5.11 -0.53
N VAL A 84 10.29 5.67 -0.44
CA VAL A 84 9.72 6.47 -1.54
C VAL A 84 10.58 7.70 -1.84
N SER A 85 11.12 8.35 -0.80
CA SER A 85 11.96 9.54 -0.95
C SER A 85 13.33 9.19 -1.53
N THR A 86 14.00 8.16 -1.02
CA THR A 86 15.30 7.69 -1.51
C THR A 86 15.23 7.25 -2.98
N GLU A 87 14.20 6.50 -3.37
CA GLU A 87 14.02 6.08 -4.76
C GLU A 87 13.74 7.26 -5.70
N ARG A 88 13.07 8.30 -5.19
CA ARG A 88 12.84 9.53 -5.94
C ARG A 88 14.14 10.32 -6.15
N GLU A 89 14.97 10.43 -5.12
CA GLU A 89 16.26 11.12 -5.16
C GLU A 89 17.26 10.39 -6.06
N CYS A 90 17.30 9.06 -6.00
CA CYS A 90 18.26 8.25 -6.75
C CYS A 90 17.96 8.21 -8.26
N CYS A 91 16.69 8.11 -8.66
CA CYS A 91 16.32 7.78 -10.04
C CYS A 91 15.48 8.85 -10.75
N GLY A 92 15.07 9.92 -10.07
CA GLY A 92 14.21 11.01 -10.62
C GLY A 92 12.76 10.58 -10.92
N LYS A 93 12.51 9.31 -11.22
CA LYS A 93 11.20 8.67 -11.34
C LYS A 93 11.24 7.33 -10.60
N PRO A 94 10.75 7.26 -9.34
CA PRO A 94 10.76 6.02 -8.60
C PRO A 94 9.86 4.99 -9.29
N SER A 95 10.43 3.84 -9.59
CA SER A 95 9.71 2.70 -10.15
C SER A 95 8.93 2.03 -9.03
N VAL A 96 7.62 1.86 -9.23
CA VAL A 96 6.75 1.13 -8.29
C VAL A 96 7.28 -0.27 -8.00
N LYS A 97 7.86 -0.93 -9.01
CA LYS A 97 8.44 -2.26 -8.88
C LYS A 97 9.63 -2.29 -7.93
N ASP A 98 10.47 -1.25 -7.97
CA ASP A 98 11.67 -1.16 -7.13
C ASP A 98 11.33 -0.77 -5.69
N ILE A 99 10.35 0.15 -5.51
CA ILE A 99 9.79 0.45 -4.19
C ILE A 99 9.17 -0.82 -3.58
N GLU A 100 8.35 -1.55 -4.34
CA GLU A 100 7.74 -2.79 -3.88
C GLU A 100 8.80 -3.80 -3.45
N LEU A 101 9.84 -4.01 -4.26
CA LEU A 101 10.93 -4.93 -3.96
C LEU A 101 11.63 -4.58 -2.64
N ARG A 102 11.95 -3.30 -2.42
CA ARG A 102 12.56 -2.82 -1.17
C ARG A 102 11.62 -2.98 0.02
N CYS A 103 10.33 -2.67 -0.16
CA CYS A 103 9.34 -2.83 0.91
C CYS A 103 9.23 -4.31 1.33
N ARG A 104 9.14 -5.23 0.37
CA ARG A 104 9.12 -6.68 0.64
C ARG A 104 10.35 -7.15 1.41
N ALA A 105 11.54 -6.69 1.02
CA ALA A 105 12.77 -7.04 1.72
C ALA A 105 12.76 -6.56 3.18
N ALA A 106 12.34 -5.31 3.41
CA ALA A 106 12.29 -4.72 4.75
C ALA A 106 11.26 -5.39 5.67
N LEU A 107 10.15 -5.93 5.13
CA LEU A 107 9.14 -6.64 5.92
C LEU A 107 9.71 -7.84 6.69
N SER A 108 10.84 -8.40 6.27
CA SER A 108 11.53 -9.47 7.00
C SER A 108 11.98 -9.05 8.41
N GLU A 109 12.24 -7.76 8.62
CA GLU A 109 12.61 -7.20 9.93
C GLU A 109 11.39 -7.00 10.85
N TYR A 110 10.19 -6.94 10.27
CA TYR A 110 8.93 -6.72 11.01
C TYR A 110 8.15 -8.02 11.24
N ARG A 111 8.76 -9.21 11.11
CA ARG A 111 8.05 -10.52 11.17
C ARG A 111 7.08 -10.65 12.35
N ALA A 112 7.50 -10.27 13.56
CA ALA A 112 6.66 -10.36 14.76
C ALA A 112 5.48 -9.36 14.74
N GLN A 113 5.67 -8.16 14.20
CA GLN A 113 4.61 -7.15 14.08
C GLN A 113 3.65 -7.49 12.93
N SER A 114 4.20 -7.97 11.81
CA SER A 114 3.46 -8.47 10.66
C SER A 114 2.57 -9.63 11.07
N LYS A 115 3.09 -10.63 11.80
CA LYS A 115 2.29 -11.76 12.30
C LYS A 115 1.11 -11.30 13.15
N ARG A 116 1.34 -10.43 14.15
CA ARG A 116 0.28 -9.87 14.98
C ARG A 116 -0.75 -9.10 14.16
N SER A 117 -0.30 -8.25 13.25
CA SER A 117 -1.20 -7.44 12.40
C SER A 117 -2.01 -8.30 11.42
N LYS A 118 -1.51 -9.46 11.00
CA LYS A 118 -2.25 -10.44 10.19
C LYS A 118 -3.31 -11.16 11.02
N GLU A 119 -3.00 -11.52 12.27
CA GLU A 119 -3.95 -12.12 13.23
C GLU A 119 -5.07 -11.13 13.59
N GLU A 120 -4.74 -9.83 13.71
CA GLU A 120 -5.69 -8.73 13.93
C GLU A 120 -6.50 -8.34 12.69
N GLY A 121 -6.26 -8.97 11.52
CA GLY A 121 -6.95 -8.64 10.27
C GLY A 121 -6.54 -7.32 9.63
N ARG A 122 -5.51 -6.65 10.14
CA ARG A 122 -4.96 -5.39 9.61
C ARG A 122 -4.09 -5.60 8.37
N LEU A 123 -3.62 -6.82 8.13
CA LEU A 123 -2.84 -7.23 6.96
C LEU A 123 -3.42 -8.51 6.33
N LEU A 124 -2.97 -8.85 5.11
CA LEU A 124 -3.40 -10.09 4.45
C LEU A 124 -2.98 -11.31 5.27
N PRO A 125 -3.87 -12.31 5.46
CA PRO A 125 -3.65 -13.44 6.37
C PRO A 125 -2.73 -14.53 5.78
N PHE A 126 -1.70 -14.15 5.03
CA PHE A 126 -0.67 -15.04 4.52
C PHE A 126 0.64 -14.28 4.28
N PHE A 127 1.74 -15.01 4.15
CA PHE A 127 3.04 -14.46 3.79
C PHE A 127 3.32 -14.79 2.31
N PRO A 128 3.30 -13.81 1.41
CA PRO A 128 3.55 -14.06 -0.02
C PRO A 128 4.97 -14.59 -0.26
N THR A 129 5.09 -15.69 -1.01
CA THR A 129 6.36 -16.22 -1.52
C THR A 129 6.71 -15.61 -2.88
N GLU A 130 7.94 -15.80 -3.39
CA GLU A 130 8.30 -15.28 -4.72
C GLU A 130 7.44 -15.85 -5.86
N SER A 131 6.97 -17.10 -5.76
CA SER A 131 5.96 -17.66 -6.69
C SER A 131 4.64 -16.89 -6.64
N PHE A 132 4.25 -16.40 -5.45
CA PHE A 132 3.13 -15.49 -5.30
C PHE A 132 3.35 -14.16 -6.03
N TYR A 133 4.53 -13.76 -6.51
CA TYR A 133 4.68 -12.55 -7.33
C TYR A 133 4.86 -12.82 -8.82
N THR A 134 5.38 -14.00 -9.19
CA THR A 134 5.75 -14.33 -10.58
C THR A 134 4.65 -14.98 -11.42
N GLY A 135 3.57 -15.45 -10.79
CA GLY A 135 2.38 -15.95 -11.50
C GLY A 135 2.53 -17.31 -12.14
N LYS A 136 3.61 -18.01 -11.79
CA LYS A 136 3.81 -19.42 -12.12
C LYS A 136 3.14 -20.33 -11.11
#